data_AF-A0A2W6X5L2-F1
#
_entry.id   AF-A0A2W6X5L2-F1
#
_cell.length_a   1.000
_cell.length_b   1.000
_cell.length_c   1.000
_cell.angle_alpha   90.00
_cell.angle_beta   90.00
_cell.angle_gamma   90.00
#
_symmetry.space_group_name_H-M   'P 1'
#
loop_
_entity.id
_entity.type
_entity.pdbx_description
1 polymer ?
#
loop_
_entity_poly.entity_id
_entity_poly.type
_entity_poly.pdbx_seq_one_letter_code
_entity_poly.pdbx_strand_id
1 'polypeptide(L)'
;MVNFSIGLGSFAQGLNQGLSMGSQIKGVIDQRKMRNIAKDGTAQATAARDSAITGAIETTANEDGSQSFKVGDQTFSDQGQARNAAAQQVGTVMDFYRQTTVPKLIQGYLDLGDPDKAQQLQSWMETSEAEGITRDWARGARLALLGDTKGAMRKFGKLYEKMEPGSKYIGMEDITEPNFEEKALPGTGQTIRVENGTRPAGVRLKLRNADGEEVSHDFTSTEDLYQTAMMTLSPDKFVGRAFSEMDKASAARLASAKSDQEFQRDVALKRMGAAIDDQRDERQHKRQMIRSDREFGQTTQRDATQQGYDLEKIMTGKQLDAALAPAMEAAKVKGDTPEDARKAISAIWKTLSESDLGSKGGFNSKPVEEQVKQATAIYSQQSMAARGVIQGGAPSNNSGRGIPKLW
;
A
#
# COMPACT_ATOMS: atom_id res chain seq x y z
N MET A 1 -41.41 52.14 -2.61
CA MET A 1 -41.03 50.86 -1.97
C MET A 1 -39.55 50.65 -2.21
N VAL A 2 -38.73 50.84 -1.17
CA VAL A 2 -37.27 50.70 -1.23
C VAL A 2 -36.95 49.27 -0.79
N ASN A 3 -36.41 48.48 -1.71
CA ASN A 3 -36.07 47.07 -1.47
C ASN A 3 -34.83 46.97 -0.57
N PHE A 4 -35.05 46.62 0.70
CA PHE A 4 -34.02 46.07 1.59
C PHE A 4 -33.89 44.56 1.33
N SER A 5 -32.95 44.17 0.47
CA SER A 5 -32.56 42.76 0.27
C SER A 5 -31.04 42.58 0.08
N ILE A 6 -30.25 43.44 0.71
CA ILE A 6 -28.80 43.27 0.88
C ILE A 6 -28.60 42.64 2.26
N GLY A 7 -28.13 41.38 2.35
CA GLY A 7 -27.78 40.86 3.67
C GLY A 7 -27.37 39.40 3.86
N LEU A 8 -27.61 38.45 2.94
CA LEU A 8 -27.30 37.03 3.22
C LEU A 8 -26.47 36.30 2.14
N GLY A 9 -26.32 36.86 0.93
CA GLY A 9 -25.51 36.26 -0.13
C GLY A 9 -24.00 36.54 -0.03
N SER A 10 -23.62 37.71 0.47
CA SER A 10 -22.20 38.10 0.67
C SER A 10 -21.55 37.42 1.88
N PHE A 11 -22.35 36.91 2.82
CA PHE A 11 -21.86 36.17 3.99
C PHE A 11 -21.41 34.74 3.62
N ALA A 12 -22.14 34.05 2.74
CA ALA A 12 -21.79 32.69 2.30
C ALA A 12 -20.52 32.65 1.41
N GLN A 13 -20.31 33.69 0.59
CA GLN A 13 -19.11 33.80 -0.25
C GLN A 13 -17.87 34.23 0.55
N GLY A 14 -18.04 35.06 1.59
CA GLY A 14 -16.99 35.36 2.57
C GLY A 14 -16.63 34.18 3.48
N LEU A 15 -17.57 33.27 3.76
CA LEU A 15 -17.35 32.08 4.59
C LEU A 15 -16.43 31.04 3.92
N ASN A 16 -16.63 30.76 2.63
CA ASN A 16 -15.78 29.84 1.87
C ASN A 16 -14.37 30.42 1.61
N GLN A 17 -14.26 31.75 1.43
CA GLN A 17 -12.97 32.42 1.33
C GLN A 17 -12.28 32.57 2.70
N GLY A 18 -13.04 32.63 3.80
CA GLY A 18 -12.55 32.61 5.17
C GLY A 18 -12.07 31.24 5.64
N LEU A 19 -12.65 30.14 5.15
CA LEU A 19 -12.21 28.77 5.46
C LEU A 19 -10.84 28.43 4.85
N SER A 20 -10.59 28.82 3.60
CA SER A 20 -9.27 28.60 2.96
C SER A 20 -8.18 29.47 3.62
N MET A 21 -8.49 30.73 3.90
CA MET A 21 -7.60 31.64 4.62
C MET A 21 -7.39 31.21 6.08
N GLY A 22 -8.41 30.65 6.74
CA GLY A 22 -8.34 30.10 8.09
C GLY A 22 -7.40 28.89 8.21
N SER A 23 -7.38 28.01 7.20
CA SER A 23 -6.45 26.87 7.16
C SER A 23 -4.98 27.31 6.99
N GLN A 24 -4.74 28.36 6.20
CA GLN A 24 -3.41 28.94 6.01
C GLN A 24 -2.93 29.69 7.26
N ILE A 25 -3.82 30.46 7.92
CA ILE A 25 -3.51 31.16 9.17
C ILE A 25 -3.24 30.17 10.30
N LYS A 26 -4.07 29.12 10.42
CA LYS A 26 -3.86 28.04 11.40
C LYS A 26 -2.51 27.37 11.19
N GLY A 27 -2.16 27.02 9.93
CA GLY A 27 -0.85 26.46 9.61
C GLY A 27 0.34 27.35 10.02
N VAL A 28 0.24 28.67 9.82
CA VAL A 28 1.30 29.62 10.23
C VAL A 28 1.40 29.75 11.75
N ILE A 29 0.27 29.78 12.46
CA ILE A 29 0.23 29.85 13.93
C ILE A 29 0.81 28.56 14.53
N ASP A 30 0.41 27.41 14.02
CA ASP A 30 0.87 26.09 14.46
C ASP A 30 2.37 25.94 14.22
N GLN A 31 2.86 26.38 13.05
CA GLN A 31 4.29 26.38 12.73
C GLN A 31 5.08 27.30 13.65
N ARG A 32 4.54 28.48 14.02
CA ARG A 32 5.17 29.38 15.01
C ARG A 32 5.21 28.75 16.40
N LYS A 33 4.10 28.13 16.84
CA LYS A 33 4.03 27.45 18.13
C LYS A 33 5.08 26.34 18.22
N MET A 34 5.19 25.49 17.21
CA MET A 34 6.18 24.42 17.17
C MET A 34 7.62 24.94 17.12
N ARG A 35 7.87 26.02 16.36
CA ARG A 35 9.18 26.67 16.33
C ARG A 35 9.57 27.25 17.69
N ASN A 36 8.62 27.83 18.41
CA ASN A 36 8.87 28.37 19.75
C ASN A 36 9.19 27.23 20.73
N ILE A 37 8.41 26.14 20.74
CA ILE A 37 8.69 24.96 21.57
C ILE A 37 10.10 24.42 21.28
N ALA A 38 10.48 24.32 20.00
CA ALA A 38 11.80 23.82 19.62
C ALA A 38 12.92 24.77 20.05
N LYS A 39 12.76 26.09 19.84
CA LYS A 39 13.74 27.12 20.23
C LYS A 39 13.92 27.18 21.75
N ASP A 40 12.81 27.25 22.48
CA ASP A 40 12.81 27.27 23.94
C ASP A 40 13.38 25.99 24.51
N GLY A 41 13.09 24.86 23.87
CA GLY A 41 13.64 23.56 24.22
C GLY A 41 15.15 23.47 24.03
N THR A 42 15.72 24.03 22.96
CA THR A 42 17.18 24.09 22.79
C THR A 42 17.83 24.94 23.88
N ALA A 43 17.24 26.10 24.21
CA ALA A 43 17.73 26.94 25.28
C ALA A 43 17.66 26.24 26.65
N GLN A 44 16.53 25.57 26.94
CA GLN A 44 16.33 24.80 28.17
C GLN A 44 17.30 23.62 28.26
N ALA A 45 17.55 22.89 27.17
CA ALA A 45 18.48 21.78 27.14
C ALA A 45 19.93 22.23 27.40
N THR A 46 20.35 23.34 26.79
CA THR A 46 21.67 23.94 27.05
C THR A 46 21.80 24.38 28.50
N ALA A 47 20.80 25.11 29.03
CA ALA A 47 20.80 25.56 30.42
C ALA A 47 20.79 24.39 31.42
N ALA A 48 19.97 23.35 31.17
CA ALA A 48 19.91 22.15 32.00
C ALA A 48 21.25 21.41 32.02
N ARG A 49 21.90 21.28 30.85
CA ARG A 49 23.23 20.70 30.76
C ARG A 49 24.28 21.52 31.52
N ASP A 50 24.29 22.84 31.35
CA ASP A 50 25.25 23.71 32.05
C ASP A 50 25.05 23.67 33.57
N SER A 51 23.80 23.58 34.02
CA SER A 51 23.46 23.35 35.43
C SER A 51 23.98 21.99 35.90
N ALA A 52 23.82 20.92 35.11
CA ALA A 52 24.31 19.59 35.45
C ALA A 52 25.84 19.52 35.50
N ILE A 53 26.54 20.22 34.58
CA ILE A 53 28.01 20.35 34.60
C ILE A 53 28.45 21.08 35.87
N THR A 54 27.78 22.17 36.21
CA THR A 54 28.11 22.95 37.41
C THR A 54 27.87 22.14 38.68
N GLY A 55 26.75 21.39 38.74
CA GLY A 55 26.42 20.52 39.86
C GLY A 55 27.33 19.29 40.01
N ALA A 56 28.02 18.87 38.94
CA ALA A 56 28.99 17.77 38.98
C ALA A 56 30.38 18.19 39.48
N ILE A 57 30.60 19.48 39.75
CA ILE A 57 31.87 20.02 40.25
C ILE A 57 31.72 20.36 41.73
N GLU A 58 32.46 19.64 42.57
CA GLU A 58 32.59 19.93 44.00
C GLU A 58 33.78 20.88 44.21
N THR A 59 33.53 22.07 44.74
CA THR A 59 34.59 23.06 45.03
C THR A 59 34.99 22.97 46.50
N THR A 60 36.27 22.73 46.77
CA THR A 60 36.84 22.69 48.13
C THR A 60 37.90 23.78 48.27
N ALA A 61 37.79 24.60 49.31
CA ALA A 61 38.84 25.54 49.67
C ALA A 61 39.90 24.82 50.52
N ASN A 62 41.15 24.85 50.07
CA ASN A 62 42.28 24.28 50.80
C ASN A 62 42.75 25.25 51.89
N GLU A 63 43.49 24.75 52.88
CA GLU A 63 44.04 25.56 53.99
C GLU A 63 44.94 26.70 53.51
N ASP A 64 45.59 26.53 52.36
CA ASP A 64 46.46 27.53 51.70
C ASP A 64 45.67 28.65 50.98
N GLY A 65 44.34 28.65 51.05
CA GLY A 65 43.47 29.59 50.35
C GLY A 65 43.29 29.30 48.85
N SER A 66 43.95 28.26 48.32
CA SER A 66 43.72 27.77 46.95
C SER A 66 42.41 26.99 46.84
N GLN A 67 41.78 27.03 45.67
CA GLN A 67 40.58 26.22 45.39
C GLN A 67 40.95 24.93 44.66
N SER A 68 40.35 23.83 45.07
CA SER A 68 40.39 22.56 44.33
C SER A 68 38.99 22.19 43.85
N PHE A 69 38.92 21.62 42.66
CA PHE A 69 37.67 21.27 41.99
C PHE A 69 37.65 19.77 41.75
N LYS A 70 36.72 19.06 42.36
CA LYS A 70 36.58 17.61 42.26
C LYS A 70 35.41 17.25 41.34
N VAL A 71 35.63 16.30 40.45
CA VAL A 71 34.64 15.80 39.49
C VAL A 71 34.71 14.27 39.47
N GLY A 72 33.76 13.60 40.12
CA GLY A 72 33.87 12.17 40.41
C GLY A 72 35.10 11.89 41.28
N ASP A 73 35.99 11.00 40.84
CA ASP A 73 37.22 10.65 41.57
C ASP A 73 38.43 11.53 41.21
N GLN A 74 38.27 12.46 40.25
CA GLN A 74 39.37 13.30 39.78
C GLN A 74 39.34 14.67 40.46
N THR A 75 40.51 15.18 40.85
CA THR A 75 40.67 16.52 41.42
C THR A 75 41.53 17.38 40.48
N PHE A 76 41.09 18.61 40.27
CA PHE A 76 41.71 19.59 39.38
C PHE A 76 42.02 20.87 40.17
N SER A 77 43.13 21.52 39.82
CA SER A 77 43.50 22.84 40.35
C SER A 77 42.95 24.00 39.53
N ASP A 78 42.43 23.74 38.33
CA ASP A 78 41.87 24.73 37.41
C ASP A 78 40.37 24.47 37.16
N GLN A 79 39.57 25.53 37.26
CA GLN A 79 38.11 25.46 37.08
C GLN A 79 37.73 25.07 35.64
N GLY A 80 38.50 25.52 34.64
CA GLY A 80 38.27 25.18 33.24
C GLY A 80 38.48 23.69 32.96
N GLN A 81 39.54 23.10 33.51
CA GLN A 81 39.82 21.67 33.43
C GLN A 81 38.74 20.83 34.12
N ALA A 82 38.30 21.23 35.32
CA ALA A 82 37.20 20.58 36.02
C ALA A 82 35.91 20.64 35.22
N ARG A 83 35.57 21.80 34.64
CA ARG A 83 34.38 21.95 33.79
C ARG A 83 34.44 21.07 32.55
N ASN A 84 35.61 20.93 31.94
CA ASN A 84 35.81 20.04 30.79
C ASN A 84 35.71 18.55 31.16
N ALA A 85 36.17 18.16 32.34
CA ALA A 85 36.02 16.80 32.86
C ALA A 85 34.55 16.51 33.22
N ALA A 86 33.86 17.45 33.88
CA ALA A 86 32.44 17.35 34.19
C ALA A 86 31.58 17.26 32.92
N ALA A 87 31.92 18.05 31.90
CA ALA A 87 31.28 17.98 30.58
C ALA A 87 31.48 16.64 29.86
N GLN A 88 32.41 15.79 30.29
CA GLN A 88 32.58 14.41 29.78
C GLN A 88 31.68 13.41 30.49
N GLN A 89 31.45 13.62 31.78
CA GLN A 89 30.59 12.76 32.60
C GLN A 89 29.11 13.09 32.39
N VAL A 90 28.80 14.37 32.19
CA VAL A 90 27.46 14.85 31.90
C VAL A 90 27.11 14.58 30.44
N GLY A 91 25.87 14.15 30.20
CA GLY A 91 25.33 13.91 28.87
C GLY A 91 25.46 15.10 27.91
N THR A 92 25.28 14.83 26.63
CA THR A 92 25.32 15.85 25.59
C THR A 92 24.08 16.75 25.63
N VAL A 93 24.14 17.95 25.02
CA VAL A 93 22.97 18.84 24.88
C VAL A 93 21.80 18.09 24.23
N MET A 94 22.08 17.16 23.32
CA MET A 94 21.05 16.36 22.67
C MET A 94 20.39 15.33 23.59
N ASP A 95 21.10 14.81 24.58
CA ASP A 95 20.49 13.92 25.57
C ASP A 95 19.46 14.69 26.40
N PHE A 96 19.81 15.91 26.84
CA PHE A 96 18.87 16.79 27.52
C PHE A 96 17.73 17.26 26.60
N TYR A 97 18.01 17.56 25.33
CA TYR A 97 16.99 17.92 24.35
C TYR A 97 16.00 16.78 24.10
N ARG A 98 16.49 15.54 23.99
CA ARG A 98 15.67 14.34 23.83
C ARG A 98 14.83 14.05 25.07
N GLN A 99 15.36 14.29 26.26
CA GLN A 99 14.63 14.07 27.51
C GLN A 99 13.58 15.16 27.80
N THR A 100 13.84 16.41 27.40
CA THR A 100 13.00 17.56 27.81
C THR A 100 12.17 18.17 26.69
N THR A 101 12.76 18.35 25.50
CA THR A 101 12.12 19.05 24.38
C THR A 101 11.31 18.11 23.51
N VAL A 102 11.84 16.92 23.20
CA VAL A 102 11.15 15.96 22.32
C VAL A 102 9.77 15.58 22.86
N PRO A 103 9.56 15.27 24.16
CA PRO A 103 8.23 15.02 24.70
C PRO A 103 7.29 16.22 24.54
N LYS A 104 7.79 17.45 24.69
CA LYS A 104 7.00 18.67 24.48
C LYS A 104 6.63 18.89 23.02
N LEU A 105 7.52 18.53 22.09
CA LEU A 105 7.23 18.56 20.66
C LEU A 105 6.17 17.51 20.28
N ILE A 106 6.29 16.29 20.80
CA ILE A 106 5.29 15.22 20.63
C ILE A 106 3.94 15.70 21.17
N GLN A 107 3.90 16.21 22.40
CA GLN A 107 2.67 16.77 22.98
C GLN A 107 2.14 17.94 22.16
N GLY A 108 3.02 18.82 21.67
CA GLY A 108 2.65 19.92 20.79
C GLY A 108 1.94 19.44 19.52
N TYR A 109 2.44 18.38 18.87
CA TYR A 109 1.77 17.78 17.72
C TYR A 109 0.42 17.14 18.09
N LEU A 110 0.32 16.48 19.25
CA LEU A 110 -0.95 15.93 19.73
C LEU A 110 -1.98 17.04 20.00
N ASP A 111 -1.58 18.14 20.64
CA ASP A 111 -2.45 19.29 20.92
C ASP A 111 -2.95 19.97 19.64
N LEU A 112 -2.16 19.92 18.57
CA LEU A 112 -2.51 20.46 17.26
C LEU A 112 -3.44 19.54 16.46
N GLY A 113 -3.67 18.31 16.93
CA GLY A 113 -4.45 17.30 16.24
C GLY A 113 -3.68 16.55 15.15
N ASP A 114 -2.35 16.52 15.22
CA ASP A 114 -1.44 15.82 14.31
C ASP A 114 -0.80 14.57 14.98
N PRO A 115 -1.58 13.55 15.39
CA PRO A 115 -1.04 12.38 16.10
C PRO A 115 -0.05 11.56 15.25
N ASP A 116 -0.21 11.57 13.93
CA ASP A 116 0.71 10.88 13.02
C ASP A 116 2.12 11.47 13.11
N LYS A 117 2.25 12.80 13.12
CA LYS A 117 3.56 13.46 13.28
C LYS A 117 4.16 13.22 14.66
N ALA A 118 3.31 13.17 15.69
CA ALA A 118 3.75 12.84 17.05
C ALA A 118 4.35 11.42 17.11
N GLN A 119 3.66 10.43 16.54
CA GLN A 119 4.14 9.04 16.47
C GLN A 119 5.38 8.90 15.59
N GLN A 120 5.42 9.60 14.44
CA GLN A 120 6.58 9.62 13.55
C GLN A 120 7.82 10.18 14.25
N LEU A 121 7.69 11.33 14.93
CA LEU A 121 8.78 11.92 15.69
C LEU A 121 9.28 10.96 16.78
N GLN A 122 8.35 10.31 17.51
CA GLN A 122 8.70 9.31 18.50
C GLN A 122 9.50 8.16 17.89
N SER A 123 9.00 7.57 16.79
CA SER A 123 9.66 6.44 16.12
C SER A 123 11.02 6.81 15.54
N TRP A 124 11.15 8.01 14.93
CA TRP A 124 12.42 8.48 14.37
C TRP A 124 13.46 8.64 15.47
N MET A 125 13.08 9.21 16.61
CA MET A 125 13.97 9.37 17.74
C MET A 125 14.46 8.04 18.32
N GLU A 126 13.75 6.94 18.11
CA GLU A 126 14.14 5.58 18.53
C GLU A 126 15.09 4.90 17.53
N THR A 127 15.29 5.46 16.33
CA THR A 127 16.21 4.88 15.33
C THR A 127 17.68 5.10 15.70
N SER A 128 18.52 4.11 15.38
CA SER A 128 19.98 4.21 15.54
C SER A 128 20.59 5.30 14.66
N GLU A 129 19.92 5.67 13.58
CA GLU A 129 20.32 6.76 12.69
C GLU A 129 20.15 8.13 13.36
N ALA A 130 18.99 8.41 13.95
CA ALA A 130 18.76 9.63 14.72
C ALA A 130 19.76 9.74 15.89
N GLU A 131 20.04 8.61 16.57
CA GLU A 131 21.06 8.56 17.62
C GLU A 131 22.47 8.85 17.08
N GLY A 132 22.82 8.30 15.91
CA GLY A 132 24.10 8.54 15.26
C GLY A 132 24.31 9.99 14.83
N ILE A 133 23.28 10.59 14.22
CA ILE A 133 23.26 11.99 13.77
C ILE A 133 23.38 12.93 14.97
N THR A 134 22.58 12.72 16.01
CA THR A 134 22.62 13.54 17.23
C THR A 134 23.95 13.42 17.97
N ARG A 135 24.53 12.23 18.03
CA ARG A 135 25.85 11.99 18.65
C ARG A 135 26.98 12.68 17.87
N ASP A 136 26.98 12.61 16.54
CA ASP A 136 28.00 13.26 15.73
C ASP A 136 27.89 14.79 15.78
N TRP A 137 26.67 15.33 15.82
CA TRP A 137 26.43 16.75 16.05
C TRP A 137 26.96 17.21 17.41
N ALA A 138 26.60 16.50 18.48
CA ALA A 138 27.05 16.83 19.84
C ALA A 138 28.57 16.80 19.97
N ARG A 139 29.23 15.86 19.31
CA ARG A 139 30.70 15.80 19.22
C ARG A 139 31.26 17.00 18.48
N GLY A 140 30.67 17.40 17.35
CA GLY A 140 31.08 18.60 16.61
C GLY A 140 30.93 19.87 17.44
N ALA A 141 29.77 20.07 18.07
CA ALA A 141 29.50 21.21 18.94
C ALA A 141 30.48 21.28 20.11
N ARG A 142 30.79 20.14 20.74
CA ARG A 142 31.79 20.06 21.81
C ARG A 142 33.19 20.47 21.33
N LEU A 143 33.62 19.97 20.17
CA LEU A 143 34.94 20.33 19.62
C LEU A 143 35.01 21.83 19.34
N ALA A 144 33.91 22.44 18.86
CA ALA A 144 33.84 23.88 18.64
C ALA A 144 33.99 24.65 19.96
N LEU A 145 33.29 24.23 21.02
CA LEU A 145 33.40 24.84 22.35
C LEU A 145 34.79 24.72 22.98
N LEU A 146 35.53 23.66 22.63
CA LEU A 146 36.92 23.46 23.07
C LEU A 146 37.95 24.23 22.23
N GLY A 147 37.51 25.00 21.22
CA GLY A 147 38.39 25.71 20.30
C GLY A 147 39.04 24.80 19.23
N ASP A 148 38.66 23.52 19.16
CA ASP A 148 39.10 22.61 18.10
C ASP A 148 38.20 22.76 16.86
N THR A 149 38.39 23.88 16.17
CA THR A 149 37.61 24.29 14.99
C THR A 149 37.72 23.25 13.85
N LYS A 150 38.91 22.69 13.62
CA LYS A 150 39.14 21.66 12.59
C LYS A 150 38.43 20.35 12.95
N GLY A 151 38.51 19.93 14.20
CA GLY A 151 37.79 18.76 14.69
C GLY A 151 36.28 18.92 14.55
N ALA A 152 35.75 20.08 14.95
CA ALA A 152 34.34 20.43 14.84
C ALA A 152 33.84 20.38 13.39
N MET A 153 34.54 21.06 12.48
CA MET A 153 34.21 21.06 11.05
C MET A 153 34.24 19.68 10.43
N ARG A 154 35.22 18.84 10.79
CA ARG A 154 35.26 17.45 10.30
C ARG A 154 34.02 16.68 10.73
N LYS A 155 33.54 16.90 11.96
CA LYS A 155 32.31 16.25 12.46
C LYS A 155 31.07 16.80 11.77
N PHE A 156 30.95 18.12 11.63
CA PHE A 156 29.83 18.74 10.94
C PHE A 156 29.80 18.42 9.44
N GLY A 157 30.94 18.36 8.76
CA GLY A 157 31.04 17.95 7.36
C GLY A 157 30.60 16.50 7.14
N LYS A 158 30.99 15.57 8.01
CA LYS A 158 30.49 14.18 7.98
C LYS A 158 29.00 14.09 8.30
N LEU A 159 28.52 14.94 9.19
CA LEU A 159 27.10 15.01 9.52
C LEU A 159 26.28 15.53 8.34
N TYR A 160 26.81 16.52 7.62
CA TYR A 160 26.23 17.06 6.40
C TYR A 160 26.14 15.97 5.31
N GLU A 161 27.23 15.23 5.09
CA GLU A 161 27.27 14.08 4.15
C GLU A 161 26.19 13.03 4.46
N LYS A 162 25.96 12.73 5.74
CA LYS A 162 24.89 11.80 6.16
C LYS A 162 23.48 12.35 5.93
N MET A 163 23.32 13.67 5.99
CA MET A 163 22.01 14.32 5.95
C MET A 163 21.55 14.74 4.57
N GLU A 164 22.47 14.98 3.65
CA GLU A 164 22.13 15.39 2.30
C GLU A 164 22.58 14.28 1.33
N PRO A 165 21.67 13.39 0.90
CA PRO A 165 21.98 12.31 -0.01
C PRO A 165 22.63 12.84 -1.29
N GLY A 166 23.80 12.31 -1.64
CA GLY A 166 24.59 12.76 -2.79
C GLY A 166 25.60 13.87 -2.47
N SER A 167 25.51 14.51 -1.30
CA SER A 167 26.58 15.39 -0.84
C SER A 167 27.77 14.59 -0.32
N LYS A 168 28.98 15.12 -0.50
CA LYS A 168 30.21 14.49 0.01
C LYS A 168 31.13 15.51 0.64
N TYR A 169 31.60 15.22 1.85
CA TYR A 169 32.68 15.99 2.45
C TYR A 169 33.98 15.73 1.68
N ILE A 170 34.51 16.75 1.02
CA ILE A 170 35.72 16.64 0.20
C ILE A 170 36.95 16.93 1.05
N GLY A 171 36.87 17.92 1.93
CA GLY A 171 37.99 18.29 2.78
C GLY A 171 37.81 19.65 3.45
N MET A 172 38.91 20.08 4.07
CA MET A 172 39.06 21.41 4.63
C MET A 172 40.37 22.00 4.15
N GLU A 173 40.39 23.31 4.02
CA GLU A 173 41.58 24.10 3.69
C GLU A 173 41.72 25.24 4.69
N ASP A 174 42.92 25.48 5.18
CA ASP A 174 43.19 26.62 6.05
C ASP A 174 43.14 27.90 5.23
N ILE A 175 42.40 28.89 5.70
CA ILE A 175 42.40 30.23 5.12
C ILE A 175 43.46 31.04 5.85
N THR A 176 44.42 31.57 5.10
CA THR A 176 45.46 32.44 5.63
C THR A 176 45.32 33.84 5.07
N GLU A 177 45.44 34.85 5.91
CA GLU A 177 45.49 36.25 5.49
C GLU A 177 46.93 36.79 5.59
N PRO A 178 47.29 37.79 4.77
CA PRO A 178 48.51 38.54 4.95
C PRO A 178 48.54 39.18 6.35
N ASN A 179 49.63 38.99 7.07
CA ASN A 179 49.88 39.67 8.33
C ASN A 179 50.63 40.97 8.01
N PHE A 180 50.22 42.11 8.60
CA PHE A 180 50.85 43.41 8.35
C PHE A 180 51.46 43.94 9.64
N GLU A 181 52.74 44.30 9.60
CA GLU A 181 53.43 45.00 10.68
C GLU A 181 53.62 46.47 10.32
N GLU A 182 53.43 47.35 11.30
CA GLU A 182 53.73 48.76 11.16
C GLU A 182 55.21 49.00 11.47
N LYS A 183 55.98 49.38 10.45
CA LYS A 183 57.40 49.69 10.57
C LYS A 183 57.61 51.19 10.45
N ALA A 184 58.22 51.79 11.46
CA ALA A 184 58.60 53.19 11.42
C ALA A 184 59.77 53.39 10.44
N LEU A 185 59.61 54.31 9.50
CA LEU A 185 60.68 54.76 8.61
C LEU A 185 61.72 55.56 9.42
N PRO A 186 63.01 55.20 9.37
CA PRO A 186 64.04 55.91 10.10
C PRO A 186 64.08 57.39 9.70
N GLY A 187 63.96 58.29 10.68
CA GLY A 187 64.16 59.72 10.49
C GLY A 187 62.99 60.53 9.91
N THR A 188 61.86 59.90 9.56
CA THR A 188 60.69 60.62 8.99
C THR A 188 59.47 60.66 9.92
N GLY A 189 59.44 59.83 10.97
CA GLY A 189 58.28 59.70 11.87
C GLY A 189 57.05 59.05 11.23
N GLN A 190 57.14 58.59 9.97
CA GLN A 190 56.06 57.92 9.26
C GLN A 190 56.13 56.41 9.48
N THR A 191 54.98 55.78 9.69
CA THR A 191 54.84 54.32 9.72
C THR A 191 54.34 53.81 8.36
N ILE A 192 54.95 52.74 7.86
CA ILE A 192 54.47 51.99 6.69
C ILE A 192 54.00 50.61 7.12
N ARG A 193 52.90 50.13 6.54
CA ARG A 193 52.47 48.74 6.68
C ARG A 193 53.30 47.87 5.75
N VAL A 194 54.05 46.95 6.33
CA VAL A 194 54.85 45.95 5.61
C VAL A 194 54.20 44.60 5.86
N GLU A 195 53.94 43.85 4.78
CA GLU A 195 53.46 42.48 4.89
C GLU A 195 54.56 41.60 5.53
N ASN A 196 54.26 41.01 6.68
CA ASN A 196 55.14 40.11 7.42
C ASN A 196 54.49 38.73 7.61
N GLY A 197 54.56 37.90 6.57
CA GLY A 197 54.07 36.54 6.58
C GLY A 197 52.54 36.43 6.52
N THR A 198 52.02 35.24 6.77
CA THR A 198 50.58 34.97 6.79
C THR A 198 50.13 34.52 8.17
N ARG A 199 48.92 34.93 8.56
CA ARG A 199 48.27 34.52 9.81
C ARG A 199 47.03 33.67 9.50
N PRO A 200 46.68 32.71 10.37
CA PRO A 200 45.44 31.95 10.20
C PRO A 200 44.24 32.89 10.33
N ALA A 201 43.41 32.93 9.30
CA ALA A 201 42.23 33.80 9.19
C ALA A 201 40.92 33.02 9.21
N GLY A 202 40.98 31.70 9.05
CA GLY A 202 39.80 30.85 9.07
C GLY A 202 40.06 29.47 8.50
N VAL A 203 38.98 28.77 8.21
CA VAL A 203 39.01 27.47 7.52
C VAL A 203 37.88 27.44 6.50
N ARG A 204 38.18 26.92 5.31
CA ARG A 204 37.24 26.69 4.21
C ARG A 204 36.80 25.23 4.23
N LEU A 205 35.50 25.00 4.38
CA LEU A 205 34.89 23.69 4.23
C LEU A 205 34.56 23.46 2.76
N LYS A 206 35.06 22.37 2.16
CA LYS A 206 34.73 21.98 0.78
C LYS A 206 33.75 20.81 0.79
N LEU A 207 32.58 21.05 0.22
CA LEU A 207 31.51 20.07 0.06
C LEU A 207 31.26 19.85 -1.43
N ARG A 208 31.00 18.61 -1.83
CA ARG A 208 30.39 18.32 -3.14
C ARG A 208 28.90 18.25 -2.93
N ASN A 209 28.11 18.98 -3.71
CA ASN A 209 26.65 18.83 -3.70
C ASN A 209 26.23 17.60 -4.52
N ALA A 210 24.92 17.30 -4.52
CA ALA A 210 24.36 16.18 -5.29
C ALA A 210 24.56 16.32 -6.81
N ASP A 211 24.68 17.54 -7.32
CA ASP A 211 24.92 17.85 -8.74
C ASP A 211 26.39 17.69 -9.14
N GLY A 212 27.27 17.40 -8.18
CA GLY A 212 28.71 17.22 -8.39
C GLY A 212 29.53 18.51 -8.31
N GLU A 213 28.90 19.65 -8.08
CA GLU A 213 29.55 20.94 -7.93
C GLU A 213 30.20 21.07 -6.55
N GLU A 214 31.38 21.71 -6.51
CA GLU A 214 32.09 21.96 -5.26
C GLU A 214 31.65 23.30 -4.67
N VAL A 215 30.95 23.23 -3.53
CA VAL A 215 30.55 24.39 -2.73
C VAL A 215 31.53 24.56 -1.59
N SER A 216 32.06 25.77 -1.45
CA SER A 216 32.98 26.14 -0.36
C SER A 216 32.31 27.11 0.60
N HIS A 217 32.42 26.84 1.90
CA HIS A 217 32.00 27.77 2.95
C HIS A 217 33.19 28.17 3.80
N ASP A 218 33.42 29.48 3.90
CA ASP A 218 34.51 30.06 4.66
C ASP A 218 34.03 30.39 6.06
N PHE A 219 34.77 29.92 7.05
CA PHE A 219 34.53 30.21 8.46
C PHE A 219 35.72 30.97 9.01
N THR A 220 35.49 32.22 9.37
CA THR A 220 36.54 33.12 9.87
C THR A 220 36.75 33.02 11.38
N SER A 221 35.79 32.42 12.09
CA SER A 221 35.88 32.20 13.53
C SER A 221 35.16 30.93 13.98
N THR A 222 35.52 30.44 15.18
CA THR A 222 34.85 29.31 15.84
C THR A 222 33.39 29.64 16.17
N GLU A 223 33.12 30.90 16.49
CA GLU A 223 31.76 31.43 16.71
C GLU A 223 30.93 31.33 15.43
N ASP A 224 31.48 31.76 14.30
CA ASP A 224 30.83 31.73 12.98
C ASP A 224 30.54 30.29 12.52
N LEU A 225 31.50 29.37 12.74
CA LEU A 225 31.29 27.95 12.53
C LEU A 225 30.15 27.41 13.42
N TYR A 226 30.19 27.72 14.71
CA TYR A 226 29.21 27.22 15.66
C TYR A 226 27.81 27.76 15.36
N GLN A 227 27.69 29.05 15.04
CA GLN A 227 26.44 29.68 14.64
C GLN A 227 25.92 29.09 13.34
N THR A 228 26.77 28.89 12.34
CA THR A 228 26.35 28.27 11.08
C THR A 228 25.93 26.82 11.27
N ALA A 229 26.70 26.03 12.03
CA ALA A 229 26.34 24.66 12.38
C ALA A 229 25.05 24.60 13.19
N MET A 230 24.83 25.55 14.09
CA MET A 230 23.56 25.70 14.81
C MET A 230 22.42 26.11 13.88
N MET A 231 22.64 26.98 12.90
CA MET A 231 21.57 27.40 11.99
C MET A 231 21.18 26.32 10.98
N THR A 232 22.16 25.56 10.51
CA THR A 232 22.01 24.60 9.40
C THR A 232 21.75 23.17 9.90
N LEU A 233 22.29 22.84 11.08
CA LEU A 233 22.25 21.50 11.66
C LEU A 233 21.63 21.54 13.07
N SER A 234 20.77 22.51 13.40
CA SER A 234 20.13 22.49 14.72
C SER A 234 19.14 21.31 14.87
N PRO A 235 18.87 20.91 16.13
CA PRO A 235 17.84 19.93 16.50
C PRO A 235 16.51 20.08 15.75
N ASP A 236 16.00 21.30 15.62
CA ASP A 236 14.74 21.60 14.94
C ASP A 236 14.81 21.40 13.42
N LYS A 237 15.99 21.61 12.81
CA LYS A 237 16.20 21.34 11.39
C LYS A 237 16.24 19.84 11.10
N PHE A 238 16.81 19.02 11.99
CA PHE A 238 16.73 17.56 11.85
C PHE A 238 15.28 17.08 11.91
N VAL A 239 14.51 17.56 12.89
CA VAL A 239 13.09 17.20 13.03
C VAL A 239 12.31 17.64 11.78
N GLY A 240 12.53 18.86 11.29
CA GLY A 240 11.91 19.35 10.06
C GLY A 240 12.28 18.53 8.82
N ARG A 241 13.55 18.12 8.69
CA ARG A 241 14.01 17.26 7.58
C ARG A 241 13.45 15.85 7.67
N ALA A 242 13.47 15.23 8.85
CA ALA A 242 12.89 13.92 9.09
C ALA A 242 11.42 13.89 8.64
N PHE A 243 10.64 14.92 9.00
CA PHE A 243 9.27 15.05 8.49
C PHE A 243 9.20 15.22 6.98
N SER A 244 10.08 16.03 6.37
CA SER A 244 10.07 16.21 4.91
C SER A 244 10.38 14.92 4.14
N GLU A 245 11.28 14.07 4.66
CA GLU A 245 11.61 12.78 4.05
C GLU A 245 10.48 11.77 4.25
N MET A 246 9.85 11.78 5.43
CA MET A 246 8.67 10.96 5.71
C MET A 246 7.45 11.39 4.88
N ASP A 247 7.25 12.68 4.65
CA ASP A 247 6.22 13.21 3.77
C ASP A 247 6.47 12.77 2.32
N LYS A 248 7.72 12.80 1.85
CA LYS A 248 8.10 12.26 0.52
C LYS A 248 7.87 10.75 0.44
N ALA A 249 8.26 9.99 1.46
CA ALA A 249 8.09 8.54 1.50
C ALA A 249 6.61 8.14 1.59
N SER A 250 5.80 8.84 2.37
CA SER A 250 4.37 8.62 2.47
C SER A 250 3.63 9.02 1.19
N ALA A 251 4.01 10.15 0.58
CA ALA A 251 3.50 10.55 -0.74
C ALA A 251 3.84 9.52 -1.82
N ALA A 252 5.05 8.96 -1.82
CA ALA A 252 5.45 7.88 -2.72
C ALA A 252 4.62 6.61 -2.48
N ARG A 253 4.43 6.20 -1.21
CA ARG A 253 3.57 5.05 -0.84
C ARG A 253 2.12 5.27 -1.27
N LEU A 254 1.58 6.48 -1.10
CA LEU A 254 0.23 6.83 -1.54
C LEU A 254 0.11 6.82 -3.07
N ALA A 255 1.14 7.28 -3.78
CA ALA A 255 1.19 7.18 -5.24
C ALA A 255 1.21 5.72 -5.71
N SER A 256 2.01 4.87 -5.08
CA SER A 256 2.03 3.42 -5.36
C SER A 256 0.70 2.74 -5.00
N ALA A 257 0.08 3.09 -3.87
CA ALA A 257 -1.22 2.55 -3.51
C ALA A 257 -2.32 2.96 -4.50
N LYS A 258 -2.26 4.20 -5.02
CA LYS A 258 -3.14 4.64 -6.11
C LYS A 258 -2.91 3.86 -7.39
N SER A 259 -1.66 3.65 -7.80
CA SER A 259 -1.37 2.84 -9.00
C SER A 259 -1.83 1.40 -8.84
N ASP A 260 -1.71 0.82 -7.63
CA ASP A 260 -2.19 -0.52 -7.33
C ASP A 260 -3.72 -0.59 -7.38
N GLN A 261 -4.41 0.41 -6.86
CA GLN A 261 -5.88 0.51 -6.96
C GLN A 261 -6.34 0.66 -8.41
N GLU A 262 -5.65 1.48 -9.21
CA GLU A 262 -5.92 1.64 -10.64
C GLU A 262 -5.68 0.32 -11.39
N PHE A 263 -4.59 -0.36 -11.12
CA PHE A 263 -4.31 -1.68 -11.69
C PHE A 263 -5.38 -2.71 -11.30
N GLN A 264 -5.79 -2.76 -10.04
CA GLN A 264 -6.87 -3.64 -9.59
C GLN A 264 -8.20 -3.31 -10.27
N ARG A 265 -8.50 -2.02 -10.47
CA ARG A 265 -9.69 -1.57 -11.19
C ARG A 265 -9.64 -2.01 -12.66
N ASP A 266 -8.50 -1.89 -13.32
CA ASP A 266 -8.32 -2.34 -14.71
C ASP A 266 -8.43 -3.87 -14.84
N VAL A 267 -7.86 -4.62 -13.90
CA VAL A 267 -8.02 -6.08 -13.85
C VAL A 267 -9.49 -6.46 -13.63
N ALA A 268 -10.19 -5.76 -12.74
CA ALA A 268 -11.62 -5.98 -12.50
C ALA A 268 -12.46 -5.66 -13.76
N LEU A 269 -12.17 -4.55 -14.45
CA LEU A 269 -12.84 -4.18 -15.70
C LEU A 269 -12.59 -5.20 -16.81
N LYS A 270 -11.35 -5.68 -16.97
CA LYS A 270 -11.02 -6.75 -17.93
C LYS A 270 -11.73 -8.06 -17.62
N ARG A 271 -11.81 -8.44 -16.34
CA ARG A 271 -12.56 -9.64 -15.90
C ARG A 271 -14.06 -9.49 -16.15
N MET A 272 -14.64 -8.32 -15.90
CA MET A 272 -16.05 -8.05 -16.23
C MET A 272 -16.28 -8.09 -17.74
N GLY A 273 -15.37 -7.53 -18.53
CA GLY A 273 -15.41 -7.60 -19.99
C GLY A 273 -15.43 -9.04 -20.50
N ALA A 274 -14.49 -9.87 -20.04
CA ALA A 274 -14.44 -11.28 -20.38
C ALA A 274 -15.72 -12.02 -19.98
N ALA A 275 -16.26 -11.77 -18.78
CA ALA A 275 -17.51 -12.38 -18.34
C ALA A 275 -18.74 -11.96 -19.20
N ILE A 276 -18.76 -10.72 -19.69
CA ILE A 276 -19.80 -10.24 -20.61
C ILE A 276 -19.68 -10.92 -21.96
N ASP A 277 -18.45 -11.07 -22.48
CA ASP A 277 -18.19 -11.75 -23.75
C ASP A 277 -18.55 -13.24 -23.64
N ASP A 278 -18.17 -13.92 -22.56
CA ASP A 278 -18.57 -15.31 -22.29
C ASP A 278 -20.10 -15.47 -22.27
N GLN A 279 -20.82 -14.55 -21.61
CA GLN A 279 -22.30 -14.56 -21.62
C GLN A 279 -22.87 -14.32 -23.02
N ARG A 280 -22.21 -13.49 -23.84
CA ARG A 280 -22.65 -13.20 -25.20
C ARG A 280 -22.46 -14.44 -26.08
N ASP A 281 -21.33 -15.11 -25.96
CA ASP A 281 -21.02 -16.34 -26.69
C ASP A 281 -21.95 -17.48 -26.26
N GLU A 282 -22.23 -17.64 -24.96
CA GLU A 282 -23.20 -18.61 -24.47
C GLU A 282 -24.60 -18.35 -25.03
N ARG A 283 -25.03 -17.08 -25.12
CA ARG A 283 -26.30 -16.71 -25.74
C ARG A 283 -26.32 -17.01 -27.24
N GLN A 284 -25.21 -16.79 -27.95
CA GLN A 284 -25.11 -17.14 -29.37
C GLN A 284 -25.17 -18.66 -29.57
N HIS A 285 -24.44 -19.42 -28.76
CA HIS A 285 -24.45 -20.87 -28.77
C HIS A 285 -25.84 -21.43 -28.48
N LYS A 286 -26.55 -20.92 -27.46
CA LYS A 286 -27.95 -21.28 -27.18
C LYS A 286 -28.87 -20.97 -28.35
N ARG A 287 -28.69 -19.83 -29.03
CA ARG A 287 -29.47 -19.49 -30.23
C ARG A 287 -29.19 -20.45 -31.39
N GLN A 288 -27.96 -20.91 -31.56
CA GLN A 288 -27.61 -21.92 -32.56
C GLN A 288 -28.24 -23.28 -32.24
N MET A 289 -28.15 -23.74 -30.98
CA MET A 289 -28.78 -24.98 -30.51
C MET A 289 -30.30 -24.98 -30.72
N ILE A 290 -30.98 -23.88 -30.38
CA ILE A 290 -32.44 -23.77 -30.59
C ILE A 290 -32.80 -23.83 -32.09
N ARG A 291 -31.94 -23.31 -32.97
CA ARG A 291 -32.15 -23.42 -34.43
C ARG A 291 -31.99 -24.86 -34.89
N SER A 292 -30.92 -25.55 -34.48
CA SER A 292 -30.69 -26.94 -34.86
C SER A 292 -31.79 -27.86 -34.34
N ASP A 293 -32.26 -27.66 -33.11
CA ASP A 293 -33.34 -28.48 -32.52
C ASP A 293 -34.66 -28.28 -33.28
N ARG A 294 -34.94 -27.04 -33.73
CA ARG A 294 -36.16 -26.74 -34.51
C ARG A 294 -36.11 -27.34 -35.91
N GLU A 295 -34.95 -27.33 -36.54
CA GLU A 295 -34.72 -27.97 -37.84
C GLU A 295 -34.86 -29.49 -37.74
N PHE A 296 -34.27 -30.10 -36.69
CA PHE A 296 -34.38 -31.54 -36.43
C PHE A 296 -35.81 -31.98 -36.08
N GLY A 297 -36.55 -31.16 -35.33
CA GLY A 297 -37.96 -31.42 -35.02
C GLY A 297 -38.87 -31.40 -36.26
N GLN A 298 -38.63 -30.50 -37.21
CA GLN A 298 -39.43 -30.38 -38.43
C GLN A 298 -39.18 -31.55 -39.41
N THR A 299 -37.94 -32.02 -39.53
CA THR A 299 -37.62 -33.19 -40.37
C THR A 299 -38.26 -34.46 -39.80
N THR A 300 -38.14 -34.67 -38.48
CA THR A 300 -38.69 -35.84 -37.80
C THR A 300 -40.22 -35.94 -37.91
N GLN A 301 -40.95 -34.81 -37.81
CA GLN A 301 -42.41 -34.80 -37.98
C GLN A 301 -42.85 -35.13 -39.42
N ARG A 302 -42.14 -34.62 -40.43
CA ARG A 302 -42.43 -34.94 -41.85
C ARG A 302 -42.24 -36.43 -42.12
N ASP A 303 -41.14 -37.00 -41.64
CA ASP A 303 -40.83 -38.42 -41.86
C ASP A 303 -41.84 -39.34 -41.18
N ALA A 304 -42.33 -38.98 -39.98
CA ALA A 304 -43.35 -39.76 -39.28
C ALA A 304 -44.71 -39.77 -40.00
N THR A 305 -45.14 -38.64 -40.58
CA THR A 305 -46.39 -38.59 -41.35
C THR A 305 -46.33 -39.40 -42.63
N GLN A 306 -45.17 -39.48 -43.28
CA GLN A 306 -45.00 -40.22 -44.53
C GLN A 306 -45.00 -41.75 -44.29
N GLN A 307 -44.49 -42.19 -43.14
CA GLN A 307 -44.41 -43.61 -42.76
C GLN A 307 -45.77 -44.23 -42.40
N GLY A 308 -46.72 -43.46 -41.85
CA GLY A 308 -48.08 -43.94 -41.60
C GLY A 308 -48.81 -44.36 -42.88
N TYR A 309 -48.51 -43.70 -44.01
CA TYR A 309 -49.12 -43.97 -45.31
C TYR A 309 -48.60 -45.25 -46.00
N ASP A 310 -47.42 -45.76 -45.64
CA ASP A 310 -46.82 -46.90 -46.34
C ASP A 310 -47.31 -48.25 -45.80
N LEU A 311 -47.66 -48.35 -44.50
CA LEU A 311 -48.27 -49.57 -43.94
C LEU A 311 -49.69 -49.82 -44.48
N GLU A 312 -50.47 -48.76 -44.67
CA GLU A 312 -51.82 -48.84 -45.26
C GLU A 312 -51.82 -49.19 -46.75
N LYS A 313 -50.70 -48.98 -47.46
CA LYS A 313 -50.54 -49.42 -48.86
C LYS A 313 -50.18 -50.90 -49.00
N ILE A 314 -49.54 -51.49 -48.00
CA ILE A 314 -49.00 -52.86 -48.08
C ILE A 314 -50.00 -53.90 -47.54
N MET A 315 -50.89 -53.52 -46.61
CA MET A 315 -51.93 -54.40 -46.07
C MET A 315 -53.31 -53.78 -46.22
N THR A 316 -54.32 -54.60 -46.54
CA THR A 316 -55.71 -54.13 -46.47
C THR A 316 -56.07 -53.78 -45.03
N GLY A 317 -56.86 -52.73 -44.82
CA GLY A 317 -57.20 -52.25 -43.46
C GLY A 317 -57.74 -53.35 -42.53
N LYS A 318 -58.48 -54.33 -43.07
CA LYS A 318 -58.98 -55.48 -42.31
C LYS A 318 -57.88 -56.42 -41.82
N GLN A 319 -56.84 -56.65 -42.61
CA GLN A 319 -55.70 -57.49 -42.19
C GLN A 319 -54.83 -56.77 -41.16
N LEU A 320 -54.66 -55.45 -41.33
CA LEU A 320 -53.94 -54.62 -40.37
C LEU A 320 -54.67 -54.60 -39.01
N ASP A 321 -55.98 -54.37 -39.02
CA ASP A 321 -56.80 -54.37 -37.81
C ASP A 321 -56.77 -55.73 -37.09
N ALA A 322 -56.82 -56.84 -37.84
CA ALA A 322 -56.73 -58.19 -37.26
C ALA A 322 -55.35 -58.47 -36.66
N ALA A 323 -54.27 -58.06 -37.33
CA ALA A 323 -52.90 -58.25 -36.84
C ALA A 323 -52.57 -57.36 -35.61
N LEU A 324 -53.23 -56.20 -35.52
CA LEU A 324 -53.04 -55.24 -34.42
C LEU A 324 -53.97 -55.48 -33.22
N ALA A 325 -55.06 -56.26 -33.39
CA ALA A 325 -56.04 -56.51 -32.32
C ALA A 325 -55.43 -56.91 -30.96
N PRO A 326 -54.39 -57.78 -30.88
CA PRO A 326 -53.77 -58.13 -29.61
C PRO A 326 -53.07 -56.94 -28.92
N ALA A 327 -52.38 -56.09 -29.68
CA ALA A 327 -51.71 -54.91 -29.12
C ALA A 327 -52.68 -53.78 -28.81
N MET A 328 -53.78 -53.69 -29.54
CA MET A 328 -54.85 -52.72 -29.27
C MET A 328 -55.52 -53.02 -27.92
N GLU A 329 -55.69 -54.28 -27.57
CA GLU A 329 -56.19 -54.67 -26.25
C GLU A 329 -55.16 -54.35 -25.14
N ALA A 330 -53.87 -54.58 -25.40
CA ALA A 330 -52.79 -54.16 -24.50
C ALA A 330 -52.70 -52.63 -24.33
N ALA A 331 -52.96 -51.88 -25.39
CA ALA A 331 -52.96 -50.42 -25.41
C ALA A 331 -54.12 -49.82 -24.61
N LYS A 332 -55.35 -50.35 -24.77
CA LYS A 332 -56.51 -49.97 -23.94
C LYS A 332 -56.20 -50.13 -22.46
N VAL A 333 -55.54 -51.24 -22.12
CA VAL A 333 -55.16 -51.53 -20.75
C VAL A 333 -54.19 -50.46 -20.23
N LYS A 334 -53.24 -49.97 -21.04
CA LYS A 334 -52.30 -48.87 -20.73
C LYS A 334 -52.91 -47.46 -20.76
N GLY A 335 -54.12 -47.30 -21.31
CA GLY A 335 -54.74 -45.99 -21.55
C GLY A 335 -54.21 -45.26 -22.79
N ASP A 336 -53.40 -45.94 -23.61
CA ASP A 336 -52.93 -45.41 -24.89
C ASP A 336 -54.10 -45.40 -25.88
N THR A 337 -54.20 -44.36 -26.72
CA THR A 337 -55.22 -44.34 -27.76
C THR A 337 -54.89 -45.39 -28.84
N PRO A 338 -55.91 -45.93 -29.53
CA PRO A 338 -55.73 -46.77 -30.72
C PRO A 338 -54.69 -46.26 -31.73
N GLU A 339 -54.63 -44.94 -31.93
CA GLU A 339 -53.70 -44.32 -32.87
C GLU A 339 -52.26 -44.32 -32.35
N ASP A 340 -52.06 -44.11 -31.04
CA ASP A 340 -50.73 -44.12 -30.43
C ASP A 340 -50.13 -45.53 -30.45
N ALA A 341 -50.95 -46.56 -30.22
CA ALA A 341 -50.54 -47.95 -30.36
C ALA A 341 -50.12 -48.28 -31.79
N ARG A 342 -50.90 -47.83 -32.79
CA ARG A 342 -50.57 -48.00 -34.21
C ARG A 342 -49.24 -47.33 -34.57
N LYS A 343 -49.01 -46.10 -34.10
CA LYS A 343 -47.75 -45.36 -34.32
C LYS A 343 -46.57 -46.07 -33.69
N ALA A 344 -46.71 -46.54 -32.46
CA ALA A 344 -45.64 -47.25 -31.75
C ALA A 344 -45.28 -48.58 -32.45
N ILE A 345 -46.27 -49.35 -32.89
CA ILE A 345 -46.04 -50.61 -33.61
C ILE A 345 -45.40 -50.36 -34.98
N SER A 346 -45.83 -49.32 -35.70
CA SER A 346 -45.21 -48.89 -36.95
C SER A 346 -43.73 -48.53 -36.76
N ALA A 347 -43.42 -47.75 -35.72
CA ALA A 347 -42.04 -47.39 -35.40
C ALA A 347 -41.16 -48.62 -35.10
N ILE A 348 -41.67 -49.57 -34.30
CA ILE A 348 -40.97 -50.82 -33.99
C ILE A 348 -40.75 -51.66 -35.26
N TRP A 349 -41.78 -51.78 -36.11
CA TRP A 349 -41.68 -52.50 -37.38
C TRP A 349 -40.59 -51.90 -38.28
N LYS A 350 -40.53 -50.57 -38.37
CA LYS A 350 -39.48 -49.88 -39.14
C LYS A 350 -38.09 -50.10 -38.57
N THR A 351 -37.90 -49.98 -37.25
CA THR A 351 -36.60 -50.24 -36.63
C THR A 351 -36.13 -51.67 -36.90
N LEU A 352 -37.04 -52.65 -36.80
CA LEU A 352 -36.72 -54.04 -37.13
C LEU A 352 -36.37 -54.21 -38.61
N SER A 353 -37.11 -53.56 -39.51
CA SER A 353 -36.87 -53.60 -40.95
C SER A 353 -35.53 -52.94 -41.34
N GLU A 354 -35.20 -51.79 -40.77
CA GLU A 354 -33.94 -51.08 -41.03
C GLU A 354 -32.73 -51.80 -40.41
N SER A 355 -32.92 -52.45 -39.25
CA SER A 355 -31.86 -53.21 -38.59
C SER A 355 -31.57 -54.55 -39.25
N ASP A 356 -32.50 -55.09 -40.02
CA ASP A 356 -32.30 -56.36 -40.73
C ASP A 356 -31.62 -56.13 -42.09
N LEU A 357 -30.34 -56.47 -42.14
CA LEU A 357 -29.47 -56.34 -43.32
C LEU A 357 -29.80 -57.34 -44.46
N GLY A 358 -31.01 -57.91 -44.49
CA GLY A 358 -31.49 -58.80 -45.56
C GLY A 358 -30.98 -60.24 -45.45
N SER A 359 -30.69 -60.69 -44.23
CA SER A 359 -30.25 -62.07 -43.99
C SER A 359 -31.37 -63.09 -44.30
N LYS A 360 -31.03 -64.28 -44.83
CA LYS A 360 -32.02 -65.36 -45.02
C LYS A 360 -32.59 -65.74 -43.66
N GLY A 361 -33.89 -65.51 -43.44
CA GLY A 361 -34.57 -65.71 -42.15
C GLY A 361 -34.68 -64.44 -41.28
N GLY A 362 -34.12 -63.32 -41.74
CA GLY A 362 -34.26 -62.01 -41.13
C GLY A 362 -35.69 -61.48 -41.18
N PHE A 363 -35.98 -60.44 -40.39
CA PHE A 363 -37.28 -59.78 -40.31
C PHE A 363 -37.89 -59.46 -41.69
N ASN A 364 -37.11 -58.88 -42.60
CA ASN A 364 -37.54 -58.49 -43.94
C ASN A 364 -37.85 -59.69 -44.85
N SER A 365 -37.36 -60.89 -44.51
CA SER A 365 -37.64 -62.12 -45.29
C SER A 365 -38.94 -62.82 -44.89
N LYS A 366 -39.59 -62.40 -43.79
CA LYS A 366 -40.85 -62.98 -43.31
C LYS A 366 -42.04 -62.41 -44.08
N PRO A 367 -43.17 -63.13 -44.18
CA PRO A 367 -44.43 -62.56 -44.66
C PRO A 367 -44.81 -61.33 -43.82
N VAL A 368 -45.41 -60.32 -44.46
CA VAL A 368 -45.76 -59.04 -43.80
C VAL A 368 -46.59 -59.26 -42.54
N GLU A 369 -47.52 -60.23 -42.54
CA GLU A 369 -48.32 -60.59 -41.38
C GLU A 369 -47.47 -61.05 -40.18
N GLU A 370 -46.41 -61.81 -40.42
CA GLU A 370 -45.48 -62.23 -39.37
C GLU A 370 -44.58 -61.09 -38.88
N GLN A 371 -44.19 -60.19 -39.79
CA GLN A 371 -43.43 -59.00 -39.41
C GLN A 371 -44.24 -58.09 -38.48
N VAL A 372 -45.50 -57.83 -38.82
CA VAL A 372 -46.42 -57.05 -37.98
C VAL A 372 -46.66 -57.76 -36.66
N LYS A 373 -46.89 -59.08 -36.67
CA LYS A 373 -47.05 -59.87 -35.44
C LYS A 373 -45.83 -59.78 -34.52
N GLN A 374 -44.62 -59.79 -35.08
CA GLN A 374 -43.38 -59.64 -34.32
C GLN A 374 -43.24 -58.23 -33.73
N ALA A 375 -43.55 -57.17 -34.48
CA ALA A 375 -43.55 -55.80 -33.98
C ALA A 375 -44.59 -55.59 -32.86
N THR A 376 -45.81 -56.10 -33.05
CA THR A 376 -46.90 -56.13 -32.07
C THR A 376 -46.51 -56.85 -30.78
N ALA A 377 -45.78 -57.97 -30.89
CA ALA A 377 -45.29 -58.72 -29.73
C ALA A 377 -44.26 -57.92 -28.91
N ILE A 378 -43.33 -57.23 -29.58
CA ILE A 378 -42.34 -56.37 -28.90
C ILE A 378 -43.03 -55.20 -28.20
N TYR A 379 -43.98 -54.53 -28.87
CA TYR A 379 -44.78 -53.46 -28.25
C TYR A 379 -45.49 -53.96 -26.98
N SER A 380 -46.09 -55.14 -27.05
CA SER A 380 -46.78 -55.75 -25.91
C SER A 380 -45.82 -56.10 -24.77
N GLN A 381 -44.61 -56.57 -25.06
CA GLN A 381 -43.58 -56.82 -24.05
C GLN A 381 -43.11 -55.52 -23.38
N GLN A 382 -42.87 -54.47 -24.16
CA GLN A 382 -42.47 -53.15 -23.64
C GLN A 382 -43.55 -52.54 -22.76
N SER A 383 -44.83 -52.66 -23.14
CA SER A 383 -45.95 -52.14 -22.35
C SER A 383 -46.13 -52.91 -21.03
N MET A 384 -45.90 -54.23 -21.02
CA MET A 384 -45.88 -55.03 -19.79
C MET A 384 -44.69 -54.69 -18.89
N ALA A 385 -43.49 -54.50 -19.44
CA ALA A 385 -42.30 -54.13 -18.67
C ALA A 385 -42.45 -52.76 -17.98
N ALA A 386 -43.04 -51.78 -18.66
CA ALA A 386 -43.32 -50.46 -18.09
C ALA A 386 -44.27 -50.52 -16.87
N ARG A 387 -45.13 -51.54 -16.78
CA ARG A 387 -46.01 -51.75 -15.61
C ARG A 387 -45.29 -52.39 -14.43
N GLY A 388 -44.40 -53.35 -14.69
CA GLY A 388 -43.62 -54.01 -13.63
C GLY A 388 -42.76 -53.03 -12.83
N VAL A 389 -42.31 -51.94 -13.45
CA VAL A 389 -41.53 -50.88 -12.80
C VAL A 389 -42.38 -50.00 -11.87
N ILE A 390 -43.69 -49.87 -12.11
CA ILE A 390 -44.58 -49.02 -11.28
C ILE A 390 -45.10 -49.79 -10.04
N GLN A 391 -45.05 -51.12 -10.04
CA GLN A 391 -45.44 -51.96 -8.90
C GLN A 391 -44.28 -52.33 -7.95
N GLY A 392 -43.07 -51.87 -8.23
CA GLY A 392 -41.95 -51.90 -7.30
C GLY A 392 -42.10 -50.82 -6.23
N GLY A 393 -42.60 -51.20 -5.05
CA GLY A 393 -42.90 -50.30 -3.94
C GLY A 393 -41.76 -49.35 -3.58
N ALA A 394 -42.09 -48.08 -3.40
CA ALA A 394 -41.19 -47.07 -2.87
C ALA A 394 -40.64 -47.51 -1.49
N PRO A 395 -39.32 -47.43 -1.23
CA PRO A 395 -38.78 -47.70 0.08
C PRO A 395 -39.29 -46.64 1.07
N SER A 396 -39.99 -47.13 2.09
CA SER A 396 -40.55 -46.39 3.20
C SER A 396 -39.46 -45.98 4.21
N ASN A 397 -39.61 -44.76 4.73
CA ASN A 397 -39.02 -44.17 5.94
C ASN A 397 -37.53 -43.83 5.90
N ASN A 398 -37.12 -42.56 5.90
CA ASN A 398 -37.38 -41.54 6.94
C ASN A 398 -37.03 -42.04 8.36
N SER A 399 -35.72 -42.13 8.64
CA SER A 399 -35.18 -42.15 10.00
C SER A 399 -34.13 -41.03 10.11
N GLY A 400 -34.32 -40.19 11.12
CA GLY A 400 -33.74 -38.87 11.22
C GLY A 400 -32.23 -38.83 11.45
N ARG A 401 -31.61 -37.79 10.90
CA ARG A 401 -30.29 -37.30 11.32
C ARG A 401 -30.47 -36.07 12.20
N GLY A 402 -30.22 -36.25 13.49
CA GLY A 402 -29.99 -35.15 14.43
C GLY A 402 -28.66 -34.45 14.11
N ILE A 403 -28.69 -33.13 14.20
CA ILE A 403 -27.53 -32.23 14.10
C ILE A 403 -26.93 -32.10 15.51
N PRO A 404 -25.64 -32.38 15.75
CA PRO A 404 -25.01 -32.06 17.02
C PRO A 404 -24.62 -30.57 17.08
N LYS A 405 -24.99 -29.91 18.18
CA LYS A 405 -24.45 -28.59 18.56
C LYS A 405 -22.98 -28.75 18.98
N LEU A 406 -22.09 -28.00 18.36
CA LEU A 406 -20.72 -27.80 18.81
C LEU A 406 -20.67 -26.67 19.85
N TRP A 407 -19.79 -26.88 20.83
CA TRP A 407 -19.32 -25.91 21.82
C TRP A 407 -18.51 -24.78 21.18
#